data_AF-A0A7J8CY88-F1
#
_entry.id   AF-A0A7J8CY88-F1
#
_cell.length_a   1.000
_cell.length_b   1.000
_cell.length_c   1.000
_cell.angle_alpha   90.00
_cell.angle_beta   90.00
_cell.angle_gamma   90.00
#
_symmetry.space_group_name_H-M   'P 1'
#
loop_
_entity.id
_entity.type
_entity.pdbx_description
1 polymer ?
#
loop_
_entity_poly.entity_id
_entity_poly.type
_entity_poly.pdbx_seq_one_letter_code
_entity_poly.pdbx_strand_id
1 'polypeptide(L)'
;MAYEKSIDIFEICRSMFKYPWLEYPDRNKELKKAWAPVYLPLSCYQMPKEEFPPSPECWRQHPSKPKSVPYCYTNKPELYTHWHTLYDQQHEREAQKMLQKTRHHSRHLKDGTAIQKFQLPMIKLTIKSQKRSKPLHPTRDPLKWQRLKELTKSLQSPREDEQFYAAQALGCLGVSDKSVIEALLQVAQTGPEKVKYEAYRTLAILGCLNKEVIQSLTKQLKGQNEEQRMDTLRGLRIALNSWAAVPKDKRTQVGDEGTLVSVLQMLIQKSSSEAAVEAALCLGFLRPCSNTAREFLLQCLYHRPMTQRMKALRMLVKMMHVHSAEVIRAVLDQLCHSCVLEHRFEATQMLKTIGLQQIQAQGLEGLIFDLLRRKMYNEPFLAMRQAVAETVEALKMKPTMMNLVEEQLMNSKATARQEAVISLGVLGIRSPQVFHLLLDMLDTEKNLSVKKSPSPEVSQPQSLYFNAATRNIHSFGLN
;
A
#
# COMPACT_ATOMS: atom_id res chain seq x y z
N MET A 1 14.92 -44.60 23.69
CA MET A 1 15.14 -44.67 22.24
C MET A 1 13.90 -45.25 21.59
N ALA A 2 13.23 -44.47 20.74
CA ALA A 2 12.48 -44.91 19.54
C ALA A 2 11.55 -43.75 19.15
N TYR A 3 11.89 -43.12 18.03
CA TYR A 3 11.11 -42.12 17.33
C TYR A 3 9.82 -42.74 16.78
N GLU A 4 8.67 -42.10 17.01
CA GLU A 4 7.48 -42.34 16.17
C GLU A 4 7.23 -41.13 15.27
N LYS A 5 7.29 -41.43 13.97
CA LYS A 5 7.17 -40.52 12.84
C LYS A 5 5.70 -40.13 12.61
N SER A 6 5.54 -38.86 12.29
CA SER A 6 4.36 -38.20 11.75
C SER A 6 3.70 -38.96 10.58
N ILE A 7 2.40 -39.17 10.72
CA ILE A 7 1.48 -39.60 9.66
C ILE A 7 1.33 -38.46 8.63
N ASP A 8 1.52 -38.80 7.37
CA ASP A 8 1.54 -37.90 6.22
C ASP A 8 0.10 -37.57 5.77
N ILE A 9 -0.20 -36.27 5.67
CA ILE A 9 -1.52 -35.68 5.42
C ILE A 9 -2.02 -35.93 3.98
N PHE A 10 -1.21 -36.57 3.13
CA PHE A 10 -1.54 -36.88 1.74
C PHE A 10 -2.44 -38.12 1.53
N GLU A 11 -2.66 -38.98 2.52
CA GLU A 11 -3.56 -40.15 2.36
C GLU A 11 -5.05 -39.82 2.53
N ILE A 12 -5.41 -38.72 3.18
CA ILE A 12 -6.82 -38.35 3.43
C ILE A 12 -7.49 -37.80 2.15
N CYS A 13 -6.72 -37.18 1.26
CA CYS A 13 -7.27 -36.58 0.02
C CYS A 13 -7.55 -37.60 -1.11
N ARG A 14 -7.16 -38.87 -0.95
CA ARG A 14 -7.40 -39.92 -1.97
C ARG A 14 -8.72 -40.69 -1.76
N SER A 15 -9.52 -40.31 -0.76
CA SER A 15 -10.78 -40.99 -0.39
C SER A 15 -12.06 -40.31 -0.89
N MET A 16 -12.02 -39.20 -1.64
CA MET A 16 -13.23 -38.46 -2.04
C MET A 16 -13.61 -38.51 -3.53
N PHE A 17 -13.10 -39.48 -4.30
CA PHE A 17 -13.61 -39.79 -5.64
C PHE A 17 -13.88 -41.29 -5.78
N LYS A 18 -14.95 -41.76 -5.12
CA LYS A 18 -15.64 -43.01 -5.45
C LYS A 18 -17.14 -42.75 -5.39
N TYR A 19 -17.74 -42.44 -6.54
CA TYR A 19 -19.18 -42.52 -6.76
C TYR A 19 -19.48 -43.75 -7.64
N PRO A 20 -20.13 -44.80 -7.11
CA PRO A 20 -20.29 -46.09 -7.77
C PRO A 20 -21.63 -46.24 -8.52
N TRP A 21 -21.85 -45.44 -9.58
CA TRP A 21 -23.08 -45.58 -10.41
C TRP A 21 -22.88 -45.32 -11.90
N LEU A 22 -21.69 -45.62 -12.43
CA LEU A 22 -21.40 -45.54 -13.88
C LEU A 22 -20.68 -46.79 -14.38
N GLU A 23 -21.14 -47.97 -13.96
CA GLU A 23 -20.81 -49.24 -14.61
C GLU A 23 -21.97 -49.65 -15.53
N TYR A 24 -21.76 -49.53 -16.85
CA TYR A 24 -22.54 -50.24 -17.86
C TYR A 24 -21.58 -51.09 -18.71
N PRO A 25 -21.68 -52.43 -18.69
CA PRO A 25 -20.67 -53.31 -19.26
C PRO A 25 -21.08 -53.78 -20.66
N ASP A 26 -20.90 -53.00 -21.73
CA ASP A 26 -20.92 -53.55 -23.12
C ASP A 26 -20.55 -52.53 -24.23
N ARG A 27 -19.36 -51.91 -24.16
CA ARG A 27 -18.85 -51.10 -25.30
C ARG A 27 -17.54 -51.57 -25.94
N ASN A 28 -16.88 -52.58 -25.37
CA ASN A 28 -15.57 -53.04 -25.85
C ASN A 28 -15.60 -54.11 -26.95
N LYS A 29 -16.78 -54.45 -27.50
CA LYS A 29 -16.91 -55.46 -28.56
C LYS A 29 -17.19 -54.93 -29.97
N GLU A 30 -17.58 -53.66 -30.15
CA GLU A 30 -17.86 -53.11 -31.49
C GLU A 30 -16.72 -52.26 -32.09
N LEU A 31 -15.77 -51.79 -31.28
CA LEU A 31 -14.68 -50.91 -31.76
C LEU A 31 -13.48 -51.65 -32.40
N LYS A 32 -13.47 -52.99 -32.42
CA LYS A 32 -12.35 -53.79 -32.99
C LYS A 32 -12.54 -54.25 -34.43
N LYS A 33 -13.66 -53.93 -35.11
CA LYS A 33 -13.93 -54.35 -36.50
C LYS A 33 -13.84 -53.26 -37.57
N ALA A 34 -13.43 -52.03 -37.23
CA ALA A 34 -13.38 -50.92 -38.18
C ALA A 34 -11.95 -50.36 -38.42
N TRP A 35 -10.89 -51.12 -38.12
CA TRP A 35 -9.53 -50.78 -38.54
C TRP A 35 -9.23 -51.41 -39.90
N ALA A 36 -9.81 -50.82 -40.94
CA ALA A 36 -9.33 -50.92 -42.31
C ALA A 36 -9.30 -49.50 -42.89
N PRO A 37 -8.13 -48.92 -43.22
CA PRO A 37 -8.05 -47.57 -43.74
C PRO A 37 -8.61 -47.53 -45.17
N VAL A 38 -9.82 -46.98 -45.32
CA VAL A 38 -10.40 -46.57 -46.60
C VAL A 38 -9.76 -45.23 -46.97
N TYR A 39 -8.97 -45.20 -48.04
CA TYR A 39 -8.41 -43.96 -48.60
C TYR A 39 -9.50 -43.18 -49.32
N LEU A 40 -9.99 -42.10 -48.70
CA LEU A 40 -10.79 -41.07 -49.34
C LEU A 40 -9.90 -39.83 -49.63
N PRO A 41 -10.04 -39.17 -50.79
CA PRO A 41 -9.18 -38.06 -51.18
C PRO A 41 -9.47 -36.83 -50.31
N LEU A 42 -8.41 -36.31 -49.67
CA LEU A 42 -8.46 -35.18 -48.74
C LEU A 42 -8.93 -33.90 -49.44
N SER A 43 -9.96 -33.27 -48.86
CA SER A 43 -10.48 -31.97 -49.27
C SER A 43 -9.52 -30.84 -48.88
N CYS A 44 -9.60 -29.74 -49.62
CA CYS A 44 -8.65 -28.62 -49.69
C CYS A 44 -8.50 -27.76 -48.41
N TYR A 45 -8.95 -28.24 -47.25
CA TYR A 45 -9.02 -27.47 -46.00
C TYR A 45 -8.18 -28.05 -44.85
N GLN A 46 -7.30 -29.02 -45.10
CA GLN A 46 -6.36 -29.55 -44.10
C GLN A 46 -4.88 -29.29 -44.46
N MET A 47 -4.51 -28.02 -44.58
CA MET A 47 -3.13 -27.59 -44.35
C MET A 47 -3.14 -26.51 -43.25
N PRO A 48 -2.54 -26.75 -42.07
CA PRO A 48 -2.36 -25.69 -41.09
C PRO A 48 -1.34 -24.69 -41.64
N LYS A 49 -1.83 -23.50 -41.98
CA LYS A 49 -1.00 -22.31 -42.22
C LYS A 49 -0.47 -21.84 -40.87
N GLU A 50 0.85 -21.83 -40.74
CA GLU A 50 1.69 -21.10 -39.78
C GLU A 50 1.06 -20.72 -38.42
N GLU A 51 1.53 -21.37 -37.36
CA GLU A 51 1.23 -20.97 -35.98
C GLU A 51 1.73 -19.53 -35.73
N PHE A 52 0.79 -18.61 -35.51
CA PHE A 52 1.08 -17.26 -35.04
C PHE A 52 0.70 -17.10 -33.56
N PRO A 53 1.62 -16.59 -32.72
CA PRO A 53 2.97 -16.17 -33.06
C PRO A 53 3.92 -17.37 -33.29
N PRO A 54 4.94 -17.22 -34.14
CA PRO A 54 5.91 -18.29 -34.41
C PRO A 54 6.66 -18.69 -33.13
N SER A 55 7.13 -19.95 -33.12
CA SER A 55 7.80 -20.58 -31.99
C SER A 55 8.96 -19.71 -31.45
N PRO A 56 9.16 -19.59 -30.12
CA PRO A 56 10.14 -18.68 -29.52
C PRO A 56 11.59 -18.92 -29.96
N GLU A 57 11.88 -20.08 -30.53
CA GLU A 57 13.19 -20.48 -31.06
C GLU A 57 13.61 -19.64 -32.27
N CYS A 58 12.65 -19.15 -33.06
CA CYS A 58 12.89 -18.34 -34.25
C CYS A 58 13.49 -16.96 -33.93
N TRP A 59 13.25 -16.44 -32.72
CA TRP A 59 13.73 -15.12 -32.27
C TRP A 59 14.86 -15.20 -31.23
N ARG A 60 15.22 -16.40 -30.78
CA ARG A 60 16.23 -16.64 -29.73
C ARG A 60 17.57 -17.18 -30.25
N GLN A 61 17.80 -17.17 -31.56
CA GLN A 61 19.12 -17.48 -32.11
C GLN A 61 20.01 -16.24 -32.04
N HIS A 62 20.91 -16.20 -31.06
CA HIS A 62 22.01 -15.23 -31.07
C HIS A 62 23.01 -15.64 -32.17
N PRO A 63 23.43 -14.72 -33.07
CA PRO A 63 24.25 -15.05 -34.24
C PRO A 63 25.65 -15.61 -33.92
N SER A 64 26.04 -15.69 -32.65
CA SER A 64 27.37 -16.15 -32.24
C SER A 64 27.46 -17.61 -31.79
N LYS A 65 26.35 -18.37 -31.59
CA LYS A 65 26.42 -19.80 -31.18
C LYS A 65 25.21 -20.63 -31.67
N PRO A 66 25.29 -21.30 -32.84
CA PRO A 66 24.14 -21.99 -33.44
C PRO A 66 23.90 -23.43 -32.95
N LYS A 67 24.72 -24.00 -32.04
CA LYS A 67 24.65 -25.43 -31.65
C LYS A 67 24.89 -25.73 -30.15
N SER A 68 24.49 -24.85 -29.24
CA SER A 68 24.47 -25.22 -27.81
C SER A 68 23.12 -25.83 -27.43
N VAL A 69 23.11 -27.13 -27.13
CA VAL A 69 21.95 -27.82 -26.55
C VAL A 69 21.66 -27.19 -25.17
N PRO A 70 20.41 -26.79 -24.87
CA PRO A 70 20.08 -26.27 -23.55
C PRO A 70 20.11 -27.40 -22.52
N TYR A 71 20.70 -27.12 -21.37
CA TYR A 71 20.62 -27.96 -20.18
C TYR A 71 19.16 -28.10 -19.75
N CYS A 72 18.53 -29.23 -20.06
CA CYS A 72 17.17 -29.54 -19.63
C CYS A 72 17.15 -29.78 -18.12
N TYR A 73 16.28 -29.03 -17.44
CA TYR A 73 15.88 -29.24 -16.06
C TYR A 73 15.43 -30.70 -15.85
N THR A 74 16.05 -31.37 -14.89
CA THR A 74 15.57 -32.63 -14.33
C THR A 74 14.43 -32.34 -13.36
N ASN A 75 13.36 -33.12 -13.49
CA ASN A 75 12.13 -33.06 -12.71
C ASN A 75 12.35 -33.15 -11.18
N LYS A 76 12.04 -32.06 -10.46
CA LYS A 76 11.31 -32.05 -9.18
C LYS A 76 10.48 -30.76 -9.10
N PRO A 77 9.22 -30.78 -8.59
CA PRO A 77 8.37 -29.59 -8.62
C PRO A 77 8.65 -28.71 -7.40
N GLU A 78 9.50 -27.70 -7.54
CA GLU A 78 9.54 -26.56 -6.61
C GLU A 78 8.53 -25.49 -7.06
N LEU A 79 7.25 -25.75 -6.80
CA LEU A 79 6.14 -24.87 -7.20
C LEU A 79 5.93 -23.64 -6.30
N TYR A 80 6.97 -23.06 -5.67
CA TYR A 80 6.72 -21.95 -4.73
C TYR A 80 7.76 -20.82 -4.60
N THR A 81 8.75 -20.68 -5.48
CA THR A 81 9.76 -19.58 -5.37
C THR A 81 9.79 -18.61 -6.55
N HIS A 82 9.02 -18.86 -7.62
CA HIS A 82 9.11 -18.07 -8.85
C HIS A 82 8.28 -16.76 -8.86
N TRP A 83 7.24 -16.66 -8.01
CA TRP A 83 6.40 -15.44 -7.98
C TRP A 83 7.04 -14.26 -7.23
N HIS A 84 7.93 -14.52 -6.28
CA HIS A 84 8.66 -13.45 -5.57
C HIS A 84 9.72 -12.80 -6.46
N THR A 85 10.44 -13.59 -7.27
CA THR A 85 11.49 -13.09 -8.16
C THR A 85 10.95 -12.26 -9.34
N LEU A 86 9.74 -12.54 -9.84
CA LEU A 86 9.12 -11.72 -10.89
C LEU A 86 8.54 -10.40 -10.36
N TYR A 87 8.01 -10.38 -9.13
CA TYR A 87 7.54 -9.14 -8.49
C TYR A 87 8.70 -8.21 -8.11
N ASP A 88 9.80 -8.76 -7.61
CA ASP A 88 11.03 -8.01 -7.31
C ASP A 88 11.70 -7.47 -8.58
N GLN A 89 11.74 -8.26 -9.66
CA GLN A 89 12.28 -7.80 -10.95
C GLN A 89 11.43 -6.73 -11.63
N GLN A 90 10.11 -6.73 -11.45
CA GLN A 90 9.24 -5.67 -11.95
C GLN A 90 9.54 -4.35 -11.22
N HIS A 91 9.70 -4.40 -9.89
CA HIS A 91 10.07 -3.24 -9.06
C HIS A 91 11.48 -2.72 -9.37
N GLU A 92 12.46 -3.59 -9.59
CA GLU A 92 13.80 -3.20 -10.03
C GLU A 92 13.82 -2.62 -11.44
N ARG A 93 13.04 -3.17 -12.39
CA ARG A 93 12.93 -2.61 -13.75
C ARG A 93 12.19 -1.27 -13.75
N GLU A 94 11.21 -1.08 -12.89
CA GLU A 94 10.54 0.22 -12.71
C GLU A 94 11.47 1.24 -12.04
N ALA A 95 12.26 0.83 -11.04
CA ALA A 95 13.30 1.67 -10.44
C ALA A 95 14.41 2.04 -11.44
N GLN A 96 14.83 1.10 -12.30
CA GLN A 96 15.81 1.35 -13.37
C GLN A 96 15.24 2.22 -14.49
N LYS A 97 13.96 2.06 -14.87
CA LYS A 97 13.27 2.97 -15.81
C LYS A 97 13.13 4.39 -15.24
N MET A 98 12.94 4.53 -13.93
CA MET A 98 12.94 5.82 -13.24
C MET A 98 14.35 6.44 -13.24
N LEU A 99 15.40 5.66 -12.97
CA LEU A 99 16.81 6.09 -13.05
C LEU A 99 17.21 6.52 -14.47
N GLN A 100 16.78 5.80 -15.51
CA GLN A 100 17.04 6.17 -16.90
C GLN A 100 16.32 7.45 -17.32
N LYS A 101 15.06 7.65 -16.89
CA LYS A 101 14.35 8.93 -17.08
C LYS A 101 15.05 10.11 -16.38
N THR A 102 15.69 9.86 -15.24
CA THR A 102 16.51 10.84 -14.50
C THR A 102 17.78 11.22 -15.27
N ARG A 103 18.40 10.26 -15.98
CA ARG A 103 19.58 10.51 -16.83
C ARG A 103 19.24 11.29 -18.10
N HIS A 104 18.08 11.05 -18.71
CA HIS A 104 17.68 11.71 -19.96
C HIS A 104 17.18 13.16 -19.79
N HIS A 105 16.74 13.58 -18.60
CA HIS A 105 16.41 14.99 -18.32
C HIS A 105 17.62 15.86 -17.93
N SER A 106 18.78 15.26 -17.66
CA SER A 106 19.99 16.00 -17.26
C SER A 106 20.78 16.66 -18.41
N ARG A 107 20.41 16.40 -19.68
CA ARG A 107 21.16 16.93 -20.84
C ARG A 107 20.57 18.21 -21.46
N HIS A 108 19.41 18.66 -21.02
CA HIS A 108 18.81 19.91 -21.51
C HIS A 108 18.08 20.65 -20.40
N LEU A 109 18.81 21.43 -19.60
CA LEU A 109 18.24 22.60 -18.93
C LEU A 109 19.39 23.57 -18.57
N LYS A 110 19.58 24.57 -19.43
CA LYS A 110 20.26 25.82 -19.07
C LYS A 110 19.24 26.72 -18.37
N ASP A 111 19.77 27.47 -17.40
CA ASP A 111 19.19 28.59 -16.67
C ASP A 111 18.03 28.35 -15.69
N GLY A 112 18.40 28.47 -14.41
CA GLY A 112 17.67 29.28 -13.43
C GLY A 112 16.21 28.92 -13.18
N THR A 113 15.93 27.83 -12.46
CA THR A 113 14.69 27.75 -11.66
C THR A 113 14.80 26.68 -10.57
N ALA A 114 14.17 27.00 -9.43
CA ALA A 114 14.19 26.32 -8.15
C ALA A 114 14.34 24.79 -8.17
N ILE A 115 15.27 24.30 -7.34
CA ILE A 115 15.43 22.90 -6.95
C ILE A 115 14.06 22.32 -6.55
N GLN A 116 13.47 21.50 -7.43
CA GLN A 116 12.30 20.71 -7.11
C GLN A 116 12.69 19.70 -6.02
N LYS A 117 12.28 19.96 -4.78
CA LYS A 117 12.26 18.96 -3.72
C LYS A 117 11.46 17.77 -4.23
N PHE A 118 12.13 16.64 -4.48
CA PHE A 118 11.49 15.37 -4.78
C PHE A 118 10.73 14.88 -3.53
N GLN A 119 9.52 15.42 -3.33
CA GLN A 119 8.53 14.74 -2.53
C GLN A 119 8.06 13.54 -3.36
N LEU A 120 8.47 12.33 -2.97
CA LEU A 120 7.78 11.12 -3.40
C LEU A 120 6.28 11.34 -3.15
N PRO A 121 5.38 11.08 -4.12
CA PRO A 121 3.95 11.08 -3.88
C PRO A 121 3.58 9.83 -3.07
N MET A 122 4.05 9.78 -1.82
CA MET A 122 3.80 8.74 -0.84
C MET A 122 2.46 9.01 -0.19
N ILE A 123 1.39 8.79 -0.93
CA ILE A 123 0.05 8.71 -0.38
C ILE A 123 -0.81 7.75 -1.21
N LYS A 124 -0.99 6.52 -0.72
CA LYS A 124 -2.11 5.66 -1.14
C LYS A 124 -3.25 5.60 -0.11
N LEU A 125 -3.18 6.34 1.01
CA LEU A 125 -4.21 6.28 2.07
C LEU A 125 -4.75 7.61 2.59
N THR A 126 -4.17 8.75 2.22
CA THR A 126 -5.03 9.87 1.80
C THR A 126 -5.35 9.55 0.34
N ILE A 127 -6.59 9.17 0.02
CA ILE A 127 -7.08 9.54 -1.31
C ILE A 127 -6.68 11.02 -1.41
N LYS A 128 -5.73 11.40 -2.29
CA LYS A 128 -5.42 12.81 -2.60
C LYS A 128 -6.77 13.45 -2.58
N SER A 129 -7.10 14.32 -1.59
CA SER A 129 -8.47 14.76 -1.30
C SER A 129 -9.17 14.82 -2.63
N GLN A 130 -9.97 13.80 -2.98
CA GLN A 130 -10.35 13.63 -4.38
C GLN A 130 -11.18 14.85 -4.59
N LYS A 131 -10.58 15.84 -5.27
CA LYS A 131 -11.05 17.22 -5.27
C LYS A 131 -12.38 17.07 -5.94
N ARG A 132 -13.44 16.99 -5.12
CA ARG A 132 -14.74 16.35 -5.38
C ARG A 132 -14.82 15.92 -6.83
N SER A 133 -14.54 14.64 -7.15
CA SER A 133 -14.28 14.13 -8.51
C SER A 133 -14.89 15.07 -9.53
N LYS A 134 -14.07 15.96 -10.12
CA LYS A 134 -14.57 17.04 -10.98
C LYS A 134 -15.60 16.40 -11.92
N PRO A 135 -16.79 17.00 -12.09
CA PRO A 135 -17.82 16.43 -12.96
C PRO A 135 -17.14 16.02 -14.26
N LEU A 136 -17.24 14.74 -14.61
CA LEU A 136 -16.57 14.24 -15.79
C LEU A 136 -17.20 14.94 -16.98
N HIS A 137 -16.47 15.88 -17.57
CA HIS A 137 -16.90 16.45 -18.83
C HIS A 137 -16.63 15.42 -19.92
N PRO A 138 -17.63 15.13 -20.79
CA PRO A 138 -17.49 14.19 -21.91
C PRO A 138 -16.24 14.44 -22.77
N THR A 139 -15.79 15.69 -22.80
CA THR A 139 -14.66 16.19 -23.58
C THR A 139 -13.28 15.85 -23.01
N ARG A 140 -13.16 15.55 -21.71
CA ARG A 140 -11.83 15.35 -21.08
C ARG A 140 -11.36 13.90 -21.11
N ASP A 141 -12.27 12.94 -20.96
CA ASP A 141 -11.97 11.51 -20.91
C ASP A 141 -13.13 10.70 -21.56
N PRO A 142 -13.24 10.66 -22.90
CA PRO A 142 -14.38 10.06 -23.59
C PRO A 142 -14.56 8.56 -23.30
N LEU A 143 -13.45 7.81 -23.16
CA LEU A 143 -13.50 6.38 -22.87
C LEU A 143 -14.04 6.06 -21.47
N LYS A 144 -13.67 6.87 -20.45
CA LYS A 144 -14.21 6.69 -19.09
C LYS A 144 -15.70 7.00 -19.05
N TRP A 145 -16.11 8.05 -19.76
CA TRP A 145 -17.51 8.43 -19.87
C TRP A 145 -18.35 7.37 -20.60
N GLN A 146 -17.81 6.81 -21.68
CA GLN A 146 -18.45 5.69 -22.38
C GLN A 146 -18.58 4.48 -21.46
N ARG A 147 -17.53 4.14 -20.71
CA ARG A 147 -17.56 3.03 -19.76
C ARG A 147 -18.60 3.23 -18.66
N LEU A 148 -18.72 4.44 -18.11
CA LEU A 148 -19.75 4.77 -17.13
C LEU A 148 -21.15 4.60 -17.70
N LYS A 149 -21.39 5.06 -18.93
CA LYS A 149 -22.67 4.87 -19.63
C LYS A 149 -23.00 3.40 -19.85
N GLU A 150 -22.02 2.60 -20.28
CA GLU A 150 -22.18 1.15 -20.46
C GLU A 150 -22.54 0.47 -19.14
N LEU A 151 -21.78 0.72 -18.07
CA LEU A 151 -22.05 0.15 -16.75
C LEU A 151 -23.42 0.58 -16.20
N THR A 152 -23.79 1.85 -16.40
CA THR A 152 -25.11 2.36 -16.00
C THR A 152 -26.24 1.67 -16.76
N LYS A 153 -26.02 1.31 -18.04
CA LYS A 153 -26.98 0.50 -18.80
C LYS A 153 -27.01 -0.95 -18.32
N SER A 154 -25.87 -1.54 -17.98
CA SER A 154 -25.76 -2.91 -17.46
C SER A 154 -26.50 -3.11 -16.13
N LEU A 155 -26.73 -2.05 -15.35
CA LEU A 155 -27.61 -2.08 -14.18
C LEU A 155 -29.06 -2.48 -14.51
N GLN A 156 -29.51 -2.30 -15.75
CA GLN A 156 -30.84 -2.69 -16.23
C GLN A 156 -30.82 -4.02 -17.01
N SER A 157 -29.71 -4.77 -16.99
CA SER A 157 -29.61 -6.07 -17.64
C SER A 157 -30.63 -7.06 -17.06
N PRO A 158 -31.21 -7.98 -17.85
CA PRO A 158 -32.06 -9.04 -17.31
C PRO A 158 -31.28 -10.05 -16.43
N ARG A 159 -29.94 -10.03 -16.46
CA ARG A 159 -29.09 -10.97 -15.71
C ARG A 159 -28.62 -10.37 -14.40
N GLU A 160 -28.95 -11.03 -13.29
CA GLU A 160 -28.58 -10.61 -11.94
C GLU A 160 -27.06 -10.38 -11.77
N ASP A 161 -26.23 -11.29 -12.27
CA ASP A 161 -24.77 -11.17 -12.12
C ASP A 161 -24.18 -9.98 -12.91
N GLU A 162 -24.79 -9.60 -14.04
CA GLU A 162 -24.38 -8.41 -14.79
C GLU A 162 -24.76 -7.13 -14.05
N GLN A 163 -25.94 -7.09 -13.43
CA GLN A 163 -26.35 -5.98 -12.57
C GLN A 163 -25.42 -5.85 -11.36
N PHE A 164 -25.11 -6.97 -10.69
CA PHE A 164 -24.21 -7.03 -9.54
C PHE A 164 -22.81 -6.52 -9.91
N TYR A 165 -22.23 -7.04 -10.99
CA TYR A 165 -20.94 -6.61 -11.49
C TYR A 165 -20.93 -5.13 -11.85
N ALA A 166 -21.99 -4.63 -12.49
CA ALA A 166 -22.11 -3.22 -12.84
C ALA A 166 -22.13 -2.33 -11.58
N ALA A 167 -22.92 -2.69 -10.56
CA ALA A 167 -22.97 -1.96 -9.29
C ALA A 167 -21.61 -1.95 -8.57
N GLN A 168 -20.90 -3.08 -8.52
CA GLN A 168 -19.58 -3.16 -7.91
C GLN A 168 -18.55 -2.33 -8.69
N ALA A 169 -18.54 -2.44 -10.03
CA ALA A 169 -17.61 -1.70 -10.88
C ALA A 169 -17.80 -0.18 -10.76
N LEU A 170 -19.04 0.29 -10.67
CA LEU A 170 -19.34 1.71 -10.45
C LEU A 170 -18.79 2.23 -9.11
N GLY A 171 -18.87 1.41 -8.05
CA GLY A 171 -18.26 1.72 -6.75
C GLY A 171 -16.74 1.84 -6.83
N CYS A 172 -16.09 0.91 -7.52
CA CYS A 172 -14.64 0.95 -7.75
C CYS A 172 -14.17 2.15 -8.58
N LEU A 173 -15.00 2.60 -9.53
CA LEU A 173 -14.71 3.80 -10.32
C LEU A 173 -14.79 5.09 -9.49
N GLY A 174 -15.60 5.11 -8.43
CA GLY A 174 -15.68 6.22 -7.48
C GLY A 174 -16.23 7.51 -8.10
N VAL A 175 -17.07 7.41 -9.13
CA VAL A 175 -17.65 8.55 -9.84
C VAL A 175 -19.08 8.79 -9.34
N SER A 176 -19.30 9.91 -8.66
CA SER A 176 -20.58 10.28 -8.07
C SER A 176 -21.43 11.17 -9.00
N ASP A 177 -21.61 10.76 -10.25
CA ASP A 177 -22.46 11.49 -11.21
C ASP A 177 -23.95 11.26 -10.91
N LYS A 178 -24.78 12.29 -11.10
CA LYS A 178 -26.21 12.27 -10.74
C LYS A 178 -26.96 11.09 -11.39
N SER A 179 -26.70 10.83 -12.68
CA SER A 179 -27.32 9.72 -13.41
C SER A 179 -26.93 8.33 -12.85
N VAL A 180 -25.69 8.20 -12.38
CA VAL A 180 -25.19 6.96 -11.78
C VAL A 180 -25.88 6.71 -10.44
N ILE A 181 -25.98 7.75 -9.60
CA ILE A 181 -26.66 7.68 -8.30
C ILE A 181 -28.15 7.33 -8.48
N GLU A 182 -28.84 7.96 -9.43
CA GLU A 182 -30.25 7.67 -9.72
C GLU A 182 -30.45 6.22 -10.20
N ALA A 183 -29.61 5.73 -11.11
CA ALA A 183 -29.69 4.35 -11.59
C ALA A 183 -29.43 3.33 -10.47
N LEU A 184 -28.44 3.60 -9.60
CA LEU A 184 -28.16 2.75 -8.44
C LEU A 184 -29.30 2.76 -7.41
N LEU A 185 -29.94 3.91 -7.17
CA LEU A 185 -31.11 4.00 -6.28
C LEU A 185 -32.28 3.16 -6.81
N GLN A 186 -32.56 3.23 -8.12
CA GLN A 186 -33.60 2.44 -8.75
C GLN A 186 -33.36 0.93 -8.56
N VAL A 187 -32.14 0.48 -8.83
CA VAL A 187 -31.76 -0.93 -8.66
C VAL A 187 -31.76 -1.36 -7.19
N ALA A 188 -31.36 -0.47 -6.27
CA ALA A 188 -31.40 -0.73 -4.83
C ALA A 188 -32.84 -0.92 -4.29
N GLN A 189 -33.85 -0.40 -4.98
CA GLN A 189 -35.26 -0.54 -4.62
C GLN A 189 -35.94 -1.74 -5.31
N THR A 190 -35.67 -1.95 -6.61
CA THR A 190 -36.41 -2.91 -7.44
C THR A 190 -35.67 -4.22 -7.70
N GLY A 191 -34.34 -4.23 -7.60
CA GLY A 191 -33.50 -5.37 -7.97
C GLY A 191 -33.66 -6.62 -7.07
N PRO A 192 -33.02 -7.74 -7.47
CA PRO A 192 -32.92 -8.93 -6.63
C PRO A 192 -32.05 -8.66 -5.39
N GLU A 193 -32.18 -9.49 -4.36
CA GLU A 193 -31.61 -9.24 -3.04
C GLU A 193 -30.08 -9.03 -3.05
N LYS A 194 -29.32 -9.86 -3.76
CA LYS A 194 -27.86 -9.75 -3.91
C LYS A 194 -27.46 -8.40 -4.53
N VAL A 195 -28.18 -7.98 -5.58
CA VAL A 195 -27.93 -6.73 -6.30
C VAL A 195 -28.33 -5.53 -5.44
N LYS A 196 -29.42 -5.62 -4.67
CA LYS A 196 -29.81 -4.58 -3.72
C LYS A 196 -28.71 -4.31 -2.71
N TYR A 197 -28.14 -5.37 -2.14
CA TYR A 197 -27.04 -5.24 -1.19
C TYR A 197 -25.83 -4.52 -1.78
N GLU A 198 -25.42 -4.92 -2.98
CA GLU A 198 -24.32 -4.27 -3.69
C GLU A 198 -24.64 -2.81 -4.02
N ALA A 199 -25.85 -2.53 -4.50
CA ALA A 199 -26.26 -1.18 -4.87
C ALA A 199 -26.24 -0.24 -3.66
N TYR A 200 -26.77 -0.65 -2.50
CA TYR A 200 -26.69 0.14 -1.26
C TYR A 200 -25.25 0.34 -0.79
N ARG A 201 -24.39 -0.70 -0.89
CA ARG A 201 -22.97 -0.61 -0.55
C ARG A 201 -22.25 0.39 -1.45
N THR A 202 -22.48 0.31 -2.76
CA THR A 202 -21.92 1.23 -3.75
C THR A 202 -22.40 2.66 -3.54
N LEU A 203 -23.70 2.87 -3.28
CA LEU A 203 -24.24 4.19 -2.98
C LEU A 203 -23.51 4.83 -1.79
N ALA A 204 -23.27 4.08 -0.72
CA ALA A 204 -22.49 4.59 0.41
C ALA A 204 -21.06 4.95 0.01
N ILE A 205 -20.35 4.09 -0.73
CA ILE A 205 -18.97 4.35 -1.20
C ILE A 205 -18.90 5.65 -2.03
N LEU A 206 -19.93 5.93 -2.84
CA LEU A 206 -20.07 7.14 -3.64
C LEU A 206 -20.49 8.38 -2.82
N GLY A 207 -20.65 8.25 -1.51
CA GLY A 207 -20.95 9.35 -0.58
C GLY A 207 -22.45 9.56 -0.29
N CYS A 208 -23.33 8.67 -0.74
CA CYS A 208 -24.76 8.73 -0.43
C CYS A 208 -25.03 8.07 0.93
N LEU A 209 -25.01 8.86 2.00
CA LEU A 209 -25.27 8.41 3.37
C LEU A 209 -26.65 8.86 3.87
N ASN A 210 -27.68 8.74 3.02
CA ASN A 210 -29.06 9.08 3.40
C ASN A 210 -29.67 8.01 4.33
N LYS A 211 -30.84 8.32 4.91
CA LYS A 211 -31.52 7.44 5.87
C LYS A 211 -31.78 6.04 5.32
N GLU A 212 -32.26 5.93 4.09
CA GLU A 212 -32.60 4.64 3.46
C GLU A 212 -31.36 3.76 3.26
N VAL A 213 -30.27 4.33 2.72
CA VAL A 213 -29.01 3.59 2.52
C VAL A 213 -28.47 3.12 3.86
N ILE A 214 -28.39 3.99 4.87
CA ILE A 214 -27.87 3.61 6.18
C ILE A 214 -28.74 2.55 6.86
N GLN A 215 -30.07 2.64 6.76
CA GLN A 215 -30.96 1.63 7.31
C GLN A 215 -30.77 0.26 6.63
N SER A 216 -30.60 0.24 5.30
CA SER A 216 -30.32 -0.99 4.57
C SER A 216 -28.98 -1.60 4.99
N LEU A 217 -27.91 -0.80 5.07
CA LEU A 217 -26.61 -1.26 5.54
C LEU A 217 -26.68 -1.75 7.00
N THR A 218 -27.42 -1.06 7.85
CA THR A 218 -27.62 -1.46 9.26
C THR A 218 -28.34 -2.81 9.37
N LYS A 219 -29.31 -3.10 8.49
CA LYS A 219 -29.93 -4.43 8.40
C LYS A 219 -28.92 -5.49 7.96
N GLN A 220 -28.10 -5.20 6.95
CA GLN A 220 -27.03 -6.12 6.49
C GLN A 220 -26.02 -6.41 7.62
N LEU A 221 -25.65 -5.41 8.41
CA LEU A 221 -24.73 -5.56 9.53
C LEU A 221 -25.28 -6.49 10.64
N LYS A 222 -26.60 -6.50 10.84
CA LYS A 222 -27.29 -7.41 11.77
C LYS A 222 -27.49 -8.82 11.21
N GLY A 223 -27.26 -9.02 9.91
CA GLY A 223 -27.39 -10.31 9.24
C GLY A 223 -26.42 -11.36 9.80
N GLN A 224 -26.73 -12.64 9.55
CA GLN A 224 -25.93 -13.76 10.03
C GLN A 224 -24.71 -14.06 9.13
N ASN A 225 -24.71 -13.61 7.87
CA ASN A 225 -23.61 -13.86 6.94
C ASN A 225 -22.39 -12.98 7.29
N GLU A 226 -21.32 -13.60 7.77
CA GLU A 226 -20.08 -12.92 8.17
C GLU A 226 -19.35 -12.26 7.01
N GLU A 227 -19.32 -12.90 5.83
CA GLU A 227 -18.65 -12.35 4.65
C GLU A 227 -19.35 -11.07 4.19
N GLN A 228 -20.68 -11.14 4.07
CA GLN A 228 -21.50 -9.99 3.72
C GLN A 228 -21.35 -8.87 4.75
N ARG A 229 -21.39 -9.20 6.05
CA ARG A 229 -21.20 -8.21 7.12
C ARG A 229 -19.85 -7.50 7.00
N MET A 230 -18.78 -8.26 6.77
CA MET A 230 -17.43 -7.71 6.61
C MET A 230 -17.34 -6.77 5.41
N ASP A 231 -17.94 -7.16 4.30
CA ASP A 231 -18.00 -6.36 3.08
C ASP A 231 -18.78 -5.06 3.25
N THR A 232 -19.92 -5.12 3.94
CA THR A 232 -20.69 -3.93 4.34
C THR A 232 -19.85 -3.02 5.24
N LEU A 233 -19.12 -3.56 6.22
CA LEU A 233 -18.23 -2.78 7.10
C LEU A 233 -17.09 -2.12 6.31
N ARG A 234 -16.45 -2.84 5.38
CA ARG A 234 -15.38 -2.28 4.54
C ARG A 234 -15.90 -1.16 3.64
N GLY A 235 -17.05 -1.36 2.99
CA GLY A 235 -17.70 -0.34 2.17
C GLY A 235 -18.08 0.89 3.00
N LEU A 236 -18.68 0.67 4.18
CA LEU A 236 -19.03 1.73 5.12
C LEU A 236 -17.77 2.49 5.61
N ARG A 237 -16.67 1.81 5.91
CA ARG A 237 -15.41 2.47 6.31
C ARG A 237 -14.89 3.38 5.21
N ILE A 238 -14.93 2.95 3.96
CA ILE A 238 -14.49 3.77 2.81
C ILE A 238 -15.38 5.01 2.69
N ALA A 239 -16.69 4.82 2.76
CA ALA A 239 -17.68 5.90 2.71
C ALA A 239 -17.51 6.92 3.85
N LEU A 240 -17.31 6.45 5.07
CA LEU A 240 -17.14 7.30 6.23
C LEU A 240 -15.79 8.02 6.23
N ASN A 241 -14.74 7.39 5.70
CA ASN A 241 -13.44 8.03 5.52
C ASN A 241 -13.53 9.18 4.49
N SER A 242 -14.21 8.97 3.36
CA SER A 242 -14.41 10.03 2.35
C SER A 242 -15.29 11.17 2.89
N TRP A 243 -16.34 10.83 3.63
CA TRP A 243 -17.18 11.80 4.35
C TRP A 243 -16.39 12.59 5.41
N ALA A 244 -15.56 11.92 6.22
CA ALA A 244 -14.76 12.57 7.26
C ALA A 244 -13.65 13.47 6.68
N ALA A 245 -13.19 13.22 5.45
CA ALA A 245 -12.25 14.08 4.75
C ALA A 245 -12.86 15.43 4.33
N VAL A 246 -14.20 15.55 4.28
CA VAL A 246 -14.89 16.82 4.02
C VAL A 246 -14.82 17.71 5.28
N PRO A 247 -14.57 19.03 5.15
CA PRO A 247 -14.62 19.96 6.28
C PRO A 247 -15.96 19.92 7.00
N LYS A 248 -15.97 20.05 8.33
CA LYS A 248 -17.17 19.89 9.18
C LYS A 248 -18.36 20.73 8.70
N ASP A 249 -18.10 21.96 8.25
CA ASP A 249 -19.13 22.91 7.81
C ASP A 249 -19.87 22.50 6.52
N LYS A 250 -19.31 21.54 5.76
CA LYS A 250 -19.85 21.07 4.48
C LYS A 250 -20.32 19.61 4.52
N ARG A 251 -20.29 18.98 5.69
CA ARG A 251 -20.68 17.57 5.82
C ARG A 251 -22.20 17.45 5.74
N THR A 252 -22.65 16.48 4.94
CA THR A 252 -24.03 16.00 4.99
C THR A 252 -24.24 15.20 6.27
N GLN A 253 -25.42 15.32 6.87
CA GLN A 253 -25.79 14.50 8.02
C GLN A 253 -25.89 13.03 7.59
N VAL A 254 -25.31 12.13 8.38
CA VAL A 254 -25.48 10.69 8.18
C VAL A 254 -26.88 10.30 8.64
N GLY A 255 -27.66 9.72 7.73
CA GLY A 255 -29.02 9.28 8.04
C GLY A 255 -29.04 8.18 9.09
N ASP A 256 -29.98 8.25 10.03
CA ASP A 256 -30.15 7.24 11.10
C ASP A 256 -28.87 6.89 11.88
N GLU A 257 -28.01 7.90 12.14
CA GLU A 257 -26.73 7.71 12.83
C GLU A 257 -26.88 6.97 14.17
N GLY A 258 -27.94 7.24 14.92
CA GLY A 258 -28.19 6.62 16.23
C GLY A 258 -28.29 5.09 16.16
N THR A 259 -29.06 4.56 15.20
CA THR A 259 -29.21 3.10 15.06
C THR A 259 -27.93 2.45 14.55
N LEU A 260 -27.22 3.12 13.63
CA LEU A 260 -25.94 2.66 13.11
C LEU A 260 -24.89 2.57 14.23
N VAL A 261 -24.78 3.59 15.08
CA VAL A 261 -23.85 3.61 16.22
C VAL A 261 -24.12 2.46 17.17
N SER A 262 -25.39 2.21 17.53
CA SER A 262 -25.76 1.11 18.41
C SER A 262 -25.38 -0.26 17.83
N VAL A 263 -25.55 -0.46 16.52
CA VAL A 263 -25.14 -1.71 15.86
C VAL A 263 -23.63 -1.86 15.83
N LEU A 264 -22.89 -0.80 15.51
CA LEU A 264 -21.43 -0.84 15.53
C LEU A 264 -20.89 -1.14 16.93
N GLN A 265 -21.47 -0.55 17.98
CA GLN A 265 -21.11 -0.86 19.37
C GLN A 265 -21.40 -2.31 19.74
N MET A 266 -22.56 -2.84 19.35
CA MET A 266 -22.90 -4.25 19.54
C MET A 266 -21.89 -5.17 18.84
N LEU A 267 -21.48 -4.86 17.61
CA LEU A 267 -20.50 -5.67 16.86
C LEU A 267 -19.10 -5.64 17.50
N ILE A 268 -18.70 -4.50 18.06
CA ILE A 268 -17.44 -4.35 18.81
C ILE A 268 -17.46 -5.22 20.07
N GLN A 269 -18.58 -5.26 20.79
CA GLN A 269 -18.72 -6.03 22.04
C GLN A 269 -18.87 -7.54 21.78
N LYS A 270 -19.54 -7.93 20.69
CA LYS A 270 -19.89 -9.34 20.41
C LYS A 270 -18.69 -10.20 20.08
N SER A 271 -17.63 -9.65 19.49
CA SER A 271 -16.51 -10.46 19.02
C SER A 271 -15.19 -9.72 19.03
N SER A 272 -14.09 -10.46 19.23
CA SER A 272 -12.73 -10.00 18.91
C SER A 272 -12.35 -10.35 17.47
N SER A 273 -13.29 -10.34 16.53
CA SER A 273 -13.01 -10.64 15.13
C SER A 273 -12.42 -9.43 14.39
N GLU A 274 -11.96 -9.62 13.15
CA GLU A 274 -11.61 -8.50 12.27
C GLU A 274 -12.80 -7.57 12.02
N ALA A 275 -14.03 -8.10 12.06
CA ALA A 275 -15.24 -7.30 11.87
C ALA A 275 -15.40 -6.27 12.99
N ALA A 276 -15.03 -6.61 14.23
CA ALA A 276 -15.03 -5.68 15.34
C ALA A 276 -14.00 -4.54 15.15
N VAL A 277 -12.84 -4.83 14.54
CA VAL A 277 -11.86 -3.79 14.17
C VAL A 277 -12.45 -2.86 13.12
N GLU A 278 -13.01 -3.39 12.04
CA GLU A 278 -13.62 -2.56 10.99
C GLU A 278 -14.83 -1.75 11.53
N ALA A 279 -15.62 -2.32 12.45
CA ALA A 279 -16.70 -1.62 13.13
C ALA A 279 -16.19 -0.48 14.03
N ALA A 280 -15.11 -0.71 14.81
CA ALA A 280 -14.48 0.32 15.62
C ALA A 280 -13.90 1.46 14.77
N LEU A 281 -13.31 1.13 13.61
CA LEU A 281 -12.84 2.13 12.65
C LEU A 281 -14.01 2.97 12.08
N CYS A 282 -15.13 2.34 11.70
CA CYS A 282 -16.33 3.05 11.26
C CYS A 282 -16.86 3.99 12.36
N LEU A 283 -16.93 3.49 13.60
CA LEU A 283 -17.37 4.29 14.74
C LEU A 283 -16.42 5.47 15.02
N GLY A 284 -15.11 5.28 14.86
CA GLY A 284 -14.12 6.36 14.99
C GLY A 284 -14.27 7.46 13.94
N PHE A 285 -14.67 7.12 12.70
CA PHE A 285 -14.98 8.13 11.68
C PHE A 285 -16.28 8.90 12.00
N LEU A 286 -17.32 8.21 12.44
CA LEU A 286 -18.62 8.82 12.79
C LEU A 286 -18.50 9.71 14.03
N ARG A 287 -17.91 9.16 15.10
CA ARG A 287 -17.77 9.80 16.42
C ARG A 287 -16.33 9.67 16.92
N PRO A 288 -15.44 10.61 16.53
CA PRO A 288 -14.04 10.60 16.96
C PRO A 288 -13.83 10.62 18.50
N CYS A 289 -14.83 11.08 19.25
CA CYS A 289 -14.80 11.09 20.72
C CYS A 289 -15.42 9.85 21.38
N SER A 290 -15.73 8.78 20.63
CA SER A 290 -16.32 7.57 21.20
C SER A 290 -15.32 6.81 22.09
N ASN A 291 -15.64 6.69 23.38
CA ASN A 291 -14.81 5.94 24.35
C ASN A 291 -14.76 4.45 24.01
N THR A 292 -15.91 3.84 23.66
CA THR A 292 -16.01 2.44 23.21
C THR A 292 -15.04 2.11 22.07
N ALA A 293 -14.99 2.97 21.04
CA ALA A 293 -14.06 2.77 19.93
C ALA A 293 -12.61 2.98 20.37
N ARG A 294 -12.35 4.00 21.19
CA ARG A 294 -11.01 4.34 21.68
C ARG A 294 -10.40 3.18 22.46
N GLU A 295 -11.11 2.67 23.46
CA GLU A 295 -10.65 1.60 24.33
C GLU A 295 -10.40 0.30 23.55
N PHE A 296 -11.33 -0.06 22.66
CA PHE A 296 -11.17 -1.23 21.81
C PHE A 296 -9.96 -1.11 20.86
N LEU A 297 -9.76 0.06 20.25
CA LEU A 297 -8.62 0.30 19.36
C LEU A 297 -7.29 0.31 20.12
N LEU A 298 -7.26 0.80 21.36
CA LEU A 298 -6.09 0.70 22.24
C LEU A 298 -5.77 -0.77 22.58
N GLN A 299 -6.78 -1.58 22.90
CA GLN A 299 -6.60 -3.01 23.10
C GLN A 299 -6.08 -3.72 21.84
N CYS A 300 -6.51 -3.28 20.65
CA CYS A 300 -6.01 -3.81 19.38
C CYS A 300 -4.50 -3.57 19.17
N LEU A 301 -3.88 -2.61 19.86
CA LEU A 301 -2.44 -2.36 19.74
C LEU A 301 -1.59 -3.50 20.31
N TYR A 302 -2.11 -4.29 21.27
CA TYR A 302 -1.35 -5.35 21.94
C TYR A 302 -1.47 -6.70 21.23
N HIS A 303 -2.69 -7.12 20.88
CA HIS A 303 -2.94 -8.52 20.50
C HIS A 303 -3.04 -8.78 18.99
N ARG A 304 -2.96 -7.74 18.15
CA ARG A 304 -3.24 -7.86 16.71
C ARG A 304 -1.99 -7.88 15.84
N PRO A 305 -2.08 -8.42 14.61
CA PRO A 305 -1.02 -8.29 13.62
C PRO A 305 -0.75 -6.83 13.25
N MET A 306 0.48 -6.55 12.81
CA MET A 306 0.96 -5.19 12.53
C MET A 306 0.08 -4.41 11.53
N THR A 307 -0.53 -5.07 10.56
CA THR A 307 -1.44 -4.46 9.57
C THR A 307 -2.68 -3.86 10.24
N GLN A 308 -3.30 -4.60 11.16
CA GLN A 308 -4.47 -4.14 11.91
C GLN A 308 -4.08 -3.07 12.93
N ARG A 309 -2.94 -3.23 13.61
CA ARG A 309 -2.37 -2.20 14.49
C ARG A 309 -2.17 -0.89 13.74
N MET A 310 -1.66 -0.93 12.50
CA MET A 310 -1.50 0.28 11.68
C MET A 310 -2.83 0.97 11.36
N LYS A 311 -3.87 0.20 11.00
CA LYS A 311 -5.23 0.76 10.82
C LYS A 311 -5.73 1.44 12.09
N ALA A 312 -5.55 0.81 13.25
CA ALA A 312 -5.95 1.35 14.55
C ALA A 312 -5.17 2.62 14.91
N LEU A 313 -3.84 2.61 14.73
CA LEU A 313 -2.98 3.78 14.97
C LEU A 313 -3.37 4.96 14.09
N ARG A 314 -3.66 4.71 12.81
CA ARG A 314 -4.14 5.77 11.91
C ARG A 314 -5.40 6.43 12.44
N MET A 315 -6.36 5.64 12.92
CA MET A 315 -7.59 6.14 13.51
C MET A 315 -7.31 6.92 14.80
N LEU A 316 -6.58 6.33 15.75
CA LEU A 316 -6.28 6.92 17.05
C LEU A 316 -5.53 8.24 16.93
N VAL A 317 -4.49 8.30 16.09
CA VAL A 317 -3.64 9.49 15.96
C VAL A 317 -4.26 10.55 15.04
N LYS A 318 -4.69 10.17 13.82
CA LYS A 318 -5.10 11.16 12.81
C LYS A 318 -6.54 11.64 12.95
N MET A 319 -7.44 10.79 13.45
CA MET A 319 -8.86 11.12 13.54
C MET A 319 -9.30 11.42 14.97
N MET A 320 -8.87 10.60 15.94
CA MET A 320 -9.27 10.74 17.34
C MET A 320 -8.31 11.61 18.17
N HIS A 321 -7.14 11.98 17.61
CA HIS A 321 -6.11 12.80 18.26
C HIS A 321 -5.69 12.29 19.66
N VAL A 322 -5.53 10.97 19.79
CA VAL A 322 -5.06 10.33 21.02
C VAL A 322 -3.53 10.29 21.02
N HIS A 323 -2.93 10.89 22.04
CA HIS A 323 -1.47 11.05 22.18
C HIS A 323 -0.94 10.42 23.47
N SER A 324 -1.51 9.29 23.90
CA SER A 324 -1.07 8.59 25.09
C SER A 324 0.28 7.90 24.90
N ALA A 325 0.98 7.61 26.00
CA ALA A 325 2.26 6.92 25.96
C ALA A 325 2.18 5.54 25.26
N GLU A 326 1.06 4.82 25.41
CA GLU A 326 0.82 3.54 24.73
C GLU A 326 0.78 3.70 23.21
N VAL A 327 0.07 4.73 22.72
CA VAL A 327 -0.03 5.02 21.28
C VAL A 327 1.34 5.40 20.73
N ILE A 328 2.08 6.27 21.42
CA ILE A 328 3.43 6.67 20.99
C ILE A 328 4.36 5.45 20.92
N ARG A 329 4.35 4.58 21.95
CA ARG A 329 5.16 3.35 21.94
C ARG A 329 4.76 2.41 20.80
N ALA A 330 3.47 2.26 20.51
CA ALA A 330 2.99 1.45 19.39
C ALA A 330 3.39 2.05 18.02
N VAL A 331 3.45 3.37 17.88
CA VAL A 331 3.99 4.03 16.67
C VAL A 331 5.48 3.72 16.51
N LEU A 332 6.26 3.76 17.60
CA LEU A 332 7.68 3.39 17.57
C LEU A 332 7.89 1.90 17.24
N ASP A 333 7.04 1.02 17.78
CA ASP A 333 7.04 -0.40 17.47
C ASP A 333 6.82 -0.66 15.97
N GLN A 334 5.85 0.04 15.36
CA GLN A 334 5.62 0.00 13.91
C GLN A 334 6.79 0.52 13.09
N LEU A 335 7.42 1.61 13.54
CA LEU A 335 8.58 2.20 12.86
C LEU A 335 9.78 1.23 12.84
N CYS A 336 9.94 0.43 13.88
CA CYS A 336 11.06 -0.50 14.04
C CYS A 336 10.81 -1.85 13.38
N HIS A 337 9.63 -2.44 13.59
CA HIS A 337 9.40 -3.86 13.33
C HIS A 337 8.46 -4.16 12.15
N SER A 338 7.84 -3.15 11.54
CA SER A 338 7.01 -3.39 10.36
C SER A 338 7.86 -3.84 9.16
N CYS A 339 7.51 -4.96 8.55
CA CYS A 339 8.09 -5.42 7.28
C CYS A 339 7.61 -4.57 6.08
N VAL A 340 6.48 -3.87 6.22
CA VAL A 340 5.93 -3.00 5.17
C VAL A 340 6.53 -1.61 5.28
N LEU A 341 7.24 -1.17 4.25
CA LEU A 341 7.92 0.13 4.22
C LEU A 341 6.93 1.31 4.35
N GLU A 342 5.75 1.21 3.72
CA GLU A 342 4.71 2.25 3.80
C GLU A 342 4.25 2.52 5.24
N HIS A 343 4.11 1.46 6.05
CA HIS A 343 3.74 1.60 7.46
C HIS A 343 4.80 2.36 8.26
N ARG A 344 6.07 2.18 7.91
CA ARG A 344 7.18 2.85 8.60
C ARG A 344 7.23 4.34 8.26
N PHE A 345 6.99 4.68 7.00
CA PHE A 345 6.79 6.08 6.61
C PHE A 345 5.56 6.68 7.28
N GLU A 346 4.48 5.94 7.40
CA GLU A 346 3.31 6.46 8.09
C GLU A 346 3.58 6.66 9.59
N ALA A 347 4.35 5.79 10.23
CA ALA A 347 4.78 5.94 11.61
C ALA A 347 5.60 7.23 11.81
N THR A 348 6.52 7.57 10.90
CA THR A 348 7.26 8.84 10.99
C THR A 348 6.34 10.04 10.84
N GLN A 349 5.37 10.00 9.92
CA GLN A 349 4.38 11.06 9.80
C GLN A 349 3.49 11.17 11.05
N MET A 350 3.14 10.06 11.70
CA MET A 350 2.40 10.08 12.95
C MET A 350 3.19 10.77 14.07
N LEU A 351 4.49 10.50 14.20
CA LEU A 351 5.35 11.21 15.16
C LEU A 351 5.39 12.72 14.89
N LYS A 352 5.45 13.14 13.62
CA LYS A 352 5.35 14.55 13.23
C LYS A 352 4.00 15.17 13.63
N THR A 353 2.90 14.44 13.46
CA THR A 353 1.55 14.94 13.83
C THR A 353 1.32 15.04 15.34
N ILE A 354 1.92 14.13 16.13
CA ILE A 354 1.85 14.18 17.59
C ILE A 354 2.64 15.38 18.12
N GLY A 355 3.82 15.63 17.54
CA GLY A 355 4.65 16.77 17.86
C GLY A 355 5.41 16.66 19.18
N LEU A 356 6.41 17.53 19.35
CA LEU A 356 7.34 17.48 20.48
C LEU A 356 6.64 17.70 21.83
N GLN A 357 5.70 18.65 21.92
CA GLN A 357 5.02 18.99 23.17
C GLN A 357 4.29 17.80 23.79
N GLN A 358 3.55 17.04 22.97
CA GLN A 358 2.83 15.87 23.45
C GLN A 358 3.77 14.73 23.82
N ILE A 359 4.86 14.55 23.06
CA ILE A 359 5.91 13.58 23.37
C ILE A 359 6.57 13.88 24.73
N GLN A 360 6.86 15.16 24.99
CA GLN A 360 7.45 15.63 26.24
C GLN A 360 6.49 15.46 27.41
N ALA A 361 5.21 15.78 27.23
CA ALA A 361 4.18 15.57 28.24
C ALA A 361 4.08 14.10 28.70
N GLN A 362 4.41 13.15 27.80
CA GLN A 362 4.43 11.71 28.12
C GLN A 362 5.81 11.21 28.59
N GLY A 363 6.83 12.08 28.68
CA GLY A 363 8.18 11.72 29.12
C GLY A 363 8.93 10.78 28.16
N LEU A 364 8.54 10.70 26.89
CA LEU A 364 9.11 9.76 25.91
C LEU A 364 10.17 10.38 24.99
N GLU A 365 10.56 11.63 25.23
CA GLU A 365 11.48 12.37 24.37
C GLU A 365 12.82 11.66 24.18
N GLY A 366 13.47 11.24 25.26
CA GLY A 366 14.77 10.56 25.21
C GLY A 366 14.71 9.23 24.45
N LEU A 367 13.66 8.43 24.69
CA LEU A 367 13.45 7.17 23.98
C LEU A 367 13.26 7.38 22.48
N ILE A 368 12.50 8.40 22.08
CA ILE A 368 12.31 8.73 20.67
C ILE A 368 13.61 9.23 20.06
N PHE A 369 14.34 10.10 20.75
CA PHE A 369 15.62 10.62 20.29
C PHE A 369 16.60 9.48 20.01
N ASP A 370 16.78 8.57 20.96
CA ASP A 370 17.70 7.43 20.82
C ASP A 370 17.26 6.48 19.69
N LEU A 371 15.97 6.22 19.56
CA LEU A 371 15.43 5.36 18.52
C LEU A 371 15.61 5.98 17.13
N LEU A 372 15.23 7.25 16.95
CA LEU A 372 15.43 7.95 15.68
C LEU A 372 16.91 8.01 15.33
N ARG A 373 17.79 8.26 16.30
CA ARG A 373 19.24 8.23 16.11
C ARG A 373 19.70 6.89 15.55
N ARG A 374 19.31 5.77 16.18
CA ARG A 374 19.61 4.41 15.73
C ARG A 374 19.08 4.13 14.32
N LYS A 375 17.88 4.63 14.00
CA LYS A 375 17.27 4.42 12.68
C LYS A 375 17.92 5.24 11.56
N MET A 376 18.67 6.30 11.84
CA MET A 376 19.34 7.03 10.75
C MET A 376 20.47 6.24 10.10
N TYR A 377 21.19 5.41 10.87
CA TYR A 377 22.33 4.64 10.33
C TYR A 377 22.02 3.16 10.10
N ASN A 378 21.15 2.53 10.91
CA ASN A 378 20.81 1.11 10.77
C ASN A 378 19.73 0.81 9.72
N GLU A 379 19.13 1.84 9.13
CA GLU A 379 18.04 1.65 8.19
C GLU A 379 18.54 1.29 6.79
N PRO A 380 18.10 0.21 6.13
CA PRO A 380 18.60 -0.15 4.80
C PRO A 380 18.18 0.85 3.70
N PHE A 381 16.99 1.44 3.81
CA PHE A 381 16.43 2.28 2.74
C PHE A 381 16.76 3.77 2.96
N LEU A 382 17.47 4.37 1.99
CA LEU A 382 17.84 5.80 2.05
C LEU A 382 16.62 6.73 2.21
N ALA A 383 15.56 6.50 1.43
CA ALA A 383 14.34 7.30 1.52
C ALA A 383 13.73 7.26 2.94
N MET A 384 13.85 6.13 3.63
CA MET A 384 13.38 5.98 5.00
C MET A 384 14.28 6.72 5.98
N ARG A 385 15.62 6.70 5.78
CA ARG A 385 16.55 7.54 6.56
C ARG A 385 16.22 9.01 6.41
N GLN A 386 15.99 9.49 5.19
CA GLN A 386 15.59 10.87 4.92
C GLN A 386 14.29 11.23 5.64
N ALA A 387 13.27 10.37 5.61
CA ALA A 387 12.04 10.61 6.37
C ALA A 387 12.25 10.63 7.88
N VAL A 388 13.17 9.82 8.42
CA VAL A 388 13.58 9.88 9.84
C VAL A 388 14.25 11.23 10.13
N ALA A 389 15.18 11.70 9.30
CA ALA A 389 15.84 12.99 9.48
C ALA A 389 14.85 14.17 9.39
N GLU A 390 13.89 14.13 8.48
CA GLU A 390 12.79 15.11 8.45
C GLU A 390 11.95 15.08 9.73
N THR A 391 11.79 13.92 10.36
CA THR A 391 11.07 13.78 11.63
C THR A 391 11.88 14.38 12.77
N VAL A 392 13.19 14.13 12.80
CA VAL A 392 14.14 14.74 13.75
C VAL A 392 14.12 16.27 13.63
N GLU A 393 14.08 16.80 12.41
CA GLU A 393 13.93 18.25 12.15
C GLU A 393 12.58 18.77 12.66
N ALA A 394 11.48 18.10 12.32
CA ALA A 394 10.12 18.49 12.76
C ALA A 394 9.96 18.47 14.29
N LEU A 395 10.67 17.57 14.98
CA LEU A 395 10.71 17.47 16.44
C LEU A 395 11.77 18.38 17.07
N LYS A 396 12.46 19.24 16.31
CA LYS A 396 13.51 20.15 16.78
C LYS A 396 14.71 19.46 17.45
N MET A 397 14.91 18.17 17.18
CA MET A 397 15.98 17.36 17.77
C MET A 397 17.30 17.45 16.98
N LYS A 398 17.27 17.98 15.76
CA LYS A 398 18.43 18.00 14.85
C LYS A 398 19.69 18.63 15.43
N PRO A 399 19.68 19.81 16.09
CA PRO A 399 20.91 20.42 16.58
C PRO A 399 21.62 19.54 17.61
N THR A 400 20.87 18.99 18.57
CA THR A 400 21.41 18.08 19.58
C THR A 400 21.97 16.79 18.96
N MET A 401 21.28 16.26 17.94
CA MET A 401 21.71 15.06 17.24
C MET A 401 22.98 15.30 16.42
N MET A 402 23.09 16.46 15.77
CA MET A 402 24.28 16.86 15.02
C MET A 402 25.52 16.94 15.91
N ASN A 403 25.41 17.58 17.08
CA ASN A 403 26.55 17.67 18.01
C ASN A 403 27.07 16.28 18.42
N LEU A 404 26.17 15.33 18.71
CA LEU A 404 26.56 13.96 19.06
C LEU A 404 27.19 13.22 17.88
N VAL A 405 26.68 13.42 16.67
CA VAL A 405 27.23 12.80 15.45
C VAL A 405 28.61 13.36 15.12
N GLU A 406 28.81 14.68 15.27
CA GLU A 406 30.12 15.33 15.12
C GLU A 406 31.13 14.80 16.16
N GLU A 407 30.72 14.61 17.41
CA GLU A 407 31.56 13.98 18.44
C GLU A 407 31.91 12.51 18.09
N GLN A 408 30.95 11.75 17.54
CA GLN A 408 31.16 10.36 17.13
C GLN A 408 32.16 10.20 15.98
N LEU A 409 32.35 11.22 15.12
CA LEU A 409 33.40 11.19 14.09
C LEU A 409 34.80 11.10 14.68
N MET A 410 35.02 11.68 15.86
CA MET A 410 36.33 11.69 16.54
C MET A 410 36.54 10.46 17.43
N ASN A 411 35.61 9.50 17.42
CA ASN A 411 35.68 8.31 18.25
C ASN A 411 36.79 7.35 17.78
N SER A 412 37.48 6.70 18.72
CA SER A 412 38.51 5.70 18.40
C SER A 412 37.95 4.47 17.68
N LYS A 413 36.68 4.13 17.89
CA LYS A 413 36.01 2.97 17.27
C LYS A 413 35.58 3.28 15.84
N ALA A 414 36.04 2.45 14.90
CA ALA A 414 35.69 2.59 13.49
C ALA A 414 34.18 2.42 13.21
N THR A 415 33.49 1.58 13.97
CA THR A 415 32.03 1.41 13.86
C THR A 415 31.29 2.70 14.20
N ALA A 416 31.65 3.36 15.30
CA ALA A 416 31.06 4.64 15.70
C ALA A 416 31.29 5.74 14.65
N ARG A 417 32.51 5.80 14.07
CA ARG A 417 32.80 6.71 12.95
C ARG A 417 31.94 6.41 11.72
N GLN A 418 31.78 5.13 11.36
CA GLN A 418 30.93 4.73 10.24
C GLN A 418 29.47 5.14 10.45
N GLU A 419 28.92 4.90 11.64
CA GLU A 419 27.55 5.29 12.00
C GLU A 419 27.35 6.81 11.89
N ALA A 420 28.36 7.58 12.31
CA ALA A 420 28.35 9.04 12.23
C ALA A 420 28.38 9.52 10.77
N VAL A 421 29.27 8.98 9.93
CA VAL A 421 29.34 9.32 8.49
C VAL A 421 28.00 9.06 7.80
N ILE A 422 27.38 7.90 8.06
CA ILE A 422 26.07 7.56 7.51
C ILE A 422 24.99 8.55 7.98
N SER A 423 25.00 8.90 9.26
CA SER A 423 24.03 9.84 9.84
C SER A 423 24.18 11.25 9.26
N LEU A 424 25.41 11.71 9.00
CA LEU A 424 25.70 13.01 8.37
C LEU A 424 25.23 13.08 6.92
N GLY A 425 25.30 11.97 6.16
CA GLY A 425 24.78 11.93 4.79
C GLY A 425 23.31 12.36 4.70
N VAL A 426 22.53 12.06 5.74
CA VAL A 426 21.09 12.31 5.79
C VAL A 426 20.75 13.61 6.53
N LEU A 427 21.45 13.93 7.61
CA LEU A 427 21.24 15.17 8.38
C LEU A 427 21.79 16.41 7.64
N GLY A 428 22.76 16.20 6.75
CA GLY A 428 23.53 17.23 6.08
C GLY A 428 24.78 17.63 6.86
N ILE A 429 25.65 18.41 6.22
CA ILE A 429 26.87 18.95 6.83
C ILE A 429 26.62 20.41 7.19
N ARG A 430 26.89 20.78 8.45
CA ARG A 430 26.61 22.13 8.97
C ARG A 430 27.82 23.07 8.87
N SER A 431 29.04 22.55 8.98
CA SER A 431 30.27 23.35 9.02
C SER A 431 31.31 22.89 7.98
N PRO A 432 32.12 23.81 7.43
CA PRO A 432 33.26 23.45 6.57
C PRO A 432 34.29 22.57 7.29
N GLN A 433 34.44 22.73 8.60
CA GLN A 433 35.38 21.94 9.42
C GLN A 433 35.03 20.45 9.39
N VAL A 434 33.75 20.11 9.53
CA VAL A 434 33.27 18.71 9.43
C VAL A 434 33.46 18.17 8.01
N PHE A 435 33.28 19.02 6.99
CA PHE A 435 33.55 18.61 5.61
C PHE A 435 35.03 18.27 5.39
N HIS A 436 35.95 19.11 5.86
CA HIS A 436 37.38 18.83 5.78
C HIS A 436 37.78 17.59 6.57
N LEU A 437 37.23 17.41 7.78
CA LEU A 437 37.43 16.20 8.57
C LEU A 437 37.00 14.94 7.81
N LEU A 438 35.85 14.97 7.11
CA LEU A 438 35.41 13.85 6.28
C LEU A 438 36.35 13.57 5.10
N LEU A 439 36.94 14.61 4.49
CA LEU A 439 37.96 14.45 3.45
C LEU A 439 39.24 13.84 4.02
N ASP A 440 39.72 14.33 5.15
CA ASP A 440 40.91 13.79 5.81
C ASP A 440 40.71 12.31 6.22
N MET A 441 39.49 11.95 6.65
CA MET A 441 39.11 10.57 6.94
C MET A 441 39.12 9.69 5.68
N LEU A 442 38.74 10.19 4.52
CA LEU A 442 38.83 9.43 3.26
C LEU A 442 40.27 9.02 2.94
N ASP A 443 41.24 9.86 3.26
CA ASP A 443 42.65 9.59 2.98
C ASP A 443 43.27 8.71 4.07
N THR A 444 43.04 9.04 5.34
CA THR A 444 43.74 8.44 6.50
C THR A 444 43.12 7.15 7.03
N GLU A 445 41.83 6.90 6.81
CA GLU A 445 41.11 5.79 7.45
C GLU A 445 41.52 4.42 6.90
N LYS A 446 41.86 3.48 7.78
CA LYS A 446 42.27 2.12 7.37
C LYS A 446 41.07 1.20 7.16
N ASN A 447 39.93 1.47 7.79
CA ASN A 447 38.72 0.65 7.67
C ASN A 447 37.97 0.91 6.36
N LEU A 448 37.87 -0.13 5.53
CA LEU A 448 37.18 -0.09 4.25
C LEU A 448 35.67 0.22 4.36
N SER A 449 35.03 -0.12 5.47
CA SER A 449 33.60 0.14 5.69
C SER A 449 33.32 1.64 5.93
N VAL A 450 34.20 2.33 6.66
CA VAL A 450 34.17 3.78 6.86
C VAL A 450 34.54 4.51 5.56
N LYS A 451 35.46 3.97 4.75
CA LYS A 451 35.82 4.53 3.44
C LYS A 451 34.72 4.41 2.37
N LYS A 452 33.91 3.34 2.40
CA LYS A 452 32.85 3.08 1.41
C LYS A 452 31.50 3.73 1.76
N SER A 453 31.23 4.01 3.03
CA SER A 453 30.02 4.69 3.49
C SER A 453 29.77 6.08 2.86
N PRO A 454 30.77 6.93 2.53
CA PRO A 454 30.54 8.25 1.93
C PRO A 454 30.09 8.28 0.44
N SER A 455 29.75 7.16 -0.21
CA SER A 455 29.36 7.15 -1.65
C SER A 455 27.87 6.82 -1.88
N PRO A 456 27.08 7.55 -2.71
CA PRO A 456 27.37 8.68 -3.62
C PRO A 456 26.88 10.06 -3.10
N GLU A 457 26.77 10.25 -1.78
CA GLU A 457 26.19 11.48 -1.21
C GLU A 457 27.23 12.58 -0.94
N VAL A 458 28.51 12.25 -0.81
CA VAL A 458 29.57 13.23 -0.54
C VAL A 458 30.26 13.72 -1.83
N SER A 459 30.05 13.03 -2.96
CA SER A 459 30.74 13.29 -4.24
C SER A 459 30.08 14.34 -5.15
N GLN A 460 29.19 15.20 -4.64
CA GLN A 460 28.75 16.41 -5.37
C GLN A 460 29.34 17.67 -4.71
N PRO A 461 30.52 18.15 -5.14
CA PRO A 461 31.17 19.32 -4.54
C PRO A 461 30.65 20.67 -5.06
N GLN A 462 29.52 20.72 -5.79
CA GLN A 462 29.16 21.94 -6.54
C GLN A 462 27.79 22.57 -6.22
N SER A 463 26.94 21.99 -5.37
CA SER A 463 25.62 22.59 -5.06
C SER A 463 25.52 23.30 -3.70
N LEU A 464 26.50 23.14 -2.80
CA LEU A 464 26.50 23.77 -1.47
C LEU A 464 27.21 25.14 -1.43
N TYR A 465 27.98 25.50 -2.45
CA TYR A 465 28.70 26.78 -2.49
C TYR A 465 27.82 28.01 -2.83
N PHE A 466 26.59 27.83 -3.31
CA PHE A 466 25.80 28.98 -3.82
C PHE A 466 24.64 29.47 -2.94
N ASN A 467 24.24 28.74 -1.89
CA ASN A 467 23.06 29.11 -1.09
C ASN A 467 23.36 29.60 0.34
N ALA A 468 24.61 29.48 0.82
CA ALA A 468 25.00 30.03 2.12
C ALA A 468 25.52 31.48 2.03
N ALA A 469 26.05 31.89 0.88
CA ALA A 469 26.57 33.26 0.67
C ALA A 469 25.48 34.30 0.30
N THR A 470 24.30 33.87 -0.15
CA THR A 470 23.24 34.76 -0.68
C THR A 470 22.10 35.04 0.30
N ARG A 471 22.07 34.41 1.48
CA ARG A 471 21.04 34.67 2.51
C ARG A 471 21.43 35.61 3.64
N ASN A 472 22.68 36.09 3.68
CA ASN A 472 23.17 37.01 4.71
C ASN A 472 23.67 38.37 4.17
N ILE A 473 23.36 38.73 2.91
CA ILE A 473 23.83 40.01 2.31
C ILE A 473 22.69 41.01 2.01
N HIS A 474 21.42 40.70 2.30
CA HIS A 474 20.31 41.63 2.02
C HIS A 474 19.61 42.26 3.24
N SER A 475 20.23 42.24 4.43
CA SER A 475 19.66 42.91 5.61
C SER A 475 20.58 43.92 6.29
N PHE A 476 21.60 44.44 5.62
CA PHE A 476 22.32 45.63 6.06
C PHE A 476 22.77 46.49 4.89
N GLY A 477 22.26 47.72 4.84
CA GLY A 477 22.82 48.83 4.10
C GLY A 477 22.20 49.06 2.73
N LEU A 478 21.26 50.01 2.66
CA LEU A 478 21.51 51.31 2.05
C LEU A 478 20.42 52.28 2.53
N ASN A 479 20.89 53.40 3.09
CA ASN A 479 20.13 54.65 3.18
C ASN A 479 19.66 55.08 1.79
#